data_AF-W0DJ87-F1
#
_entry.id   AF-W0DJ87-F1
#
_cell.length_a   1.000
_cell.length_b   1.000
_cell.length_c   1.000
_cell.angle_alpha   90.00
_cell.angle_beta   90.00
_cell.angle_gamma   90.00
#
_symmetry.space_group_name_H-M   'P 1'
#
loop_
_entity.id
_entity.type
_entity.pdbx_description
1 polymer ?
#
loop_
_entity_poly.entity_id
_entity_poly.type
_entity_poly.pdbx_seq_one_letter_code
_entity_poly.pdbx_strand_id
1 'polypeptide(L)'
;MPPSNVLQGPRIASWTCHSCRTAVPRLLPTGEHNRQRLNERRMLLPDPQIQAALAGVPGPRAGEICVACADTYQELLGSLIRPPWEDGDPRASPGLNDTGIIGALLPIAGRGTRVLIFHAVDGTLVNTECEDLHQLIHDRLTYPGSRGAIAPRVWALYQCHLADRYAASVAESPPRDHPR
;
A
#
# COMPACT_ATOMS: atom_id res chain seq x y z
N MET A 1 -25.37 37.09 -20.09
CA MET A 1 -24.03 36.88 -20.67
C MET A 1 -23.01 37.11 -19.57
N PRO A 2 -22.08 36.18 -19.31
CA PRO A 2 -21.00 36.45 -18.37
C PRO A 2 -20.08 37.57 -18.91
N PRO A 3 -19.43 38.36 -18.03
CA PRO A 3 -18.60 39.49 -18.43
C PRO A 3 -17.39 39.05 -19.28
N SER A 4 -17.04 39.86 -20.28
CA SER A 4 -16.07 39.58 -21.37
C SER A 4 -14.59 39.58 -20.95
N ASN A 5 -14.32 39.78 -19.67
CA ASN A 5 -13.00 40.00 -19.07
C ASN A 5 -12.60 38.87 -18.10
N VAL A 6 -13.28 37.72 -18.14
CA VAL A 6 -12.86 36.51 -17.45
C VAL A 6 -12.05 35.66 -18.41
N LEU A 7 -10.72 35.69 -18.29
CA LEU A 7 -9.86 34.64 -18.87
C LEU A 7 -10.36 33.29 -18.34
N GLN A 8 -10.80 32.37 -19.21
CA GLN A 8 -11.07 31.01 -18.76
C GLN A 8 -9.77 30.47 -18.16
N GLY A 9 -9.75 30.29 -16.84
CA GLY A 9 -8.65 29.63 -16.16
C GLY A 9 -8.40 28.24 -16.75
N PRO A 10 -7.22 27.66 -16.54
CA PRO A 10 -6.91 26.33 -17.05
C PRO A 10 -8.02 25.36 -16.67
N ARG A 11 -8.64 24.71 -17.65
CA ARG A 11 -9.66 23.70 -17.40
C ARG A 11 -8.96 22.52 -16.74
N ILE A 12 -9.12 22.40 -15.43
CA ILE A 12 -8.64 21.26 -14.66
C ILE A 12 -9.51 20.06 -15.06
N ALA A 13 -9.10 19.33 -16.09
CA ALA A 13 -9.74 18.07 -16.42
C ALA A 13 -9.57 17.12 -15.22
N SER A 14 -10.62 16.39 -14.88
CA SER A 14 -10.57 15.37 -13.83
C SER A 14 -10.10 14.03 -14.41
N TRP A 15 -9.67 13.15 -13.52
CA TRP A 15 -9.37 11.75 -13.80
C TRP A 15 -9.76 10.91 -12.59
N THR A 16 -10.31 9.73 -12.85
CA THR A 16 -10.73 8.82 -11.78
C THR A 16 -9.58 7.91 -11.40
N CYS A 17 -9.17 7.96 -10.13
CA CYS A 17 -8.12 7.09 -9.62
C CYS A 17 -8.56 5.61 -9.70
N HIS A 18 -7.72 4.75 -10.26
CA HIS A 18 -8.02 3.32 -10.36
C HIS A 18 -7.96 2.60 -9.00
N SER A 19 -7.31 3.18 -7.99
CA SER A 19 -7.21 2.63 -6.64
C SER A 19 -8.43 2.99 -5.77
N CYS A 20 -8.64 4.28 -5.49
CA CYS A 20 -9.73 4.74 -4.63
C CYS A 20 -11.05 5.05 -5.35
N ARG A 21 -11.07 5.00 -6.69
CA ARG A 21 -12.27 5.30 -7.53
C ARG A 21 -12.78 6.74 -7.42
N THR A 22 -12.07 7.62 -6.73
CA THR A 22 -12.40 9.03 -6.61
C THR A 22 -11.94 9.83 -7.84
N ALA A 23 -12.77 10.76 -8.29
CA ALA A 23 -12.38 11.76 -9.29
C ALA A 23 -11.40 12.75 -8.65
N VAL A 24 -10.19 12.83 -9.18
CA VAL A 24 -9.15 13.76 -8.74
C VAL A 24 -8.80 14.74 -9.87
N PRO A 25 -8.42 15.99 -9.54
CA PRO A 25 -7.91 16.91 -10.55
C PRO A 25 -6.63 16.34 -11.17
N ARG A 26 -6.41 16.57 -12.47
CA ARG A 26 -5.18 16.07 -13.13
C ARG A 26 -3.92 16.80 -12.68
N LEU A 27 -4.03 18.06 -12.30
CA LEU A 27 -2.93 18.91 -11.88
C LEU A 27 -3.15 19.39 -10.44
N LEU A 28 -2.08 19.45 -9.67
CA LEU A 28 -2.01 20.12 -8.37
C LEU A 28 -1.98 21.64 -8.58
N PRO A 29 -2.28 22.45 -7.53
CA PRO A 29 -2.18 23.90 -7.59
C PRO A 29 -0.78 24.41 -8.00
N THR A 30 0.26 23.61 -7.79
CA THR A 30 1.67 23.88 -8.17
C THR A 30 1.97 23.62 -9.65
N GLY A 31 1.02 23.07 -10.42
CA GLY A 31 1.22 22.68 -11.82
C GLY A 31 1.76 21.25 -12.01
N GLU A 32 2.02 20.52 -10.92
CA GLU A 32 2.47 19.12 -10.95
C GLU A 32 1.32 18.14 -11.20
N HIS A 33 1.63 16.93 -11.66
CA HIS A 33 0.62 15.89 -11.89
C HIS A 33 0.13 15.27 -10.58
N ASN A 34 -1.19 15.14 -10.42
CA ASN A 34 -1.78 14.46 -9.25
C ASN A 34 -1.90 12.94 -9.45
N ARG A 35 -0.96 12.36 -10.20
CA ARG A 35 -0.87 10.93 -10.48
C ARG A 35 0.56 10.47 -10.34
N GLN A 36 0.72 9.25 -9.87
CA GLN A 36 2.00 8.60 -9.74
C GLN A 36 1.96 7.27 -10.49
N ARG A 37 2.98 7.05 -11.33
CA ARG A 37 3.22 5.72 -11.90
C ARG A 37 3.60 4.75 -10.80
N LEU A 38 3.03 3.56 -10.86
CA LEU A 38 3.32 2.51 -9.91
C LEU A 38 4.61 1.81 -10.29
N ASN A 39 5.52 1.74 -9.33
CA ASN A 39 6.67 0.86 -9.37
C ASN A 39 6.26 -0.47 -8.69
N GLU A 40 6.67 -1.61 -9.23
CA GLU A 40 6.44 -2.93 -8.63
C GLU A 40 6.89 -3.00 -7.17
N ARG A 41 8.00 -2.34 -6.82
CA ARG A 41 8.50 -2.25 -5.43
C ARG A 41 7.54 -1.55 -4.47
N ARG A 42 6.58 -0.77 -4.98
CA ARG A 42 5.53 -0.10 -4.19
C ARG A 42 4.20 -0.85 -4.21
N MET A 43 4.13 -1.97 -4.93
CA MET A 43 2.91 -2.77 -5.08
C MET A 43 3.04 -4.16 -4.48
N LEU A 44 4.24 -4.71 -4.33
CA LEU A 44 4.45 -6.04 -3.76
C LEU A 44 5.75 -6.12 -2.96
N LEU A 45 5.74 -6.97 -1.93
CA LEU A 45 6.96 -7.35 -1.23
C LEU A 45 7.81 -8.28 -2.11
N PRO A 46 9.15 -8.17 -2.08
CA PRO A 46 10.04 -8.93 -2.95
C PRO A 46 10.17 -10.40 -2.50
N ASP A 47 9.09 -11.17 -2.61
CA ASP A 47 9.04 -12.59 -2.26
C ASP A 47 8.48 -13.44 -3.42
N PRO A 48 9.12 -14.57 -3.78
CA PRO A 48 8.65 -15.42 -4.88
C PRO A 48 7.23 -15.96 -4.70
N GLN A 49 6.80 -16.24 -3.47
CA GLN A 49 5.46 -16.78 -3.19
C GLN A 49 4.39 -15.70 -3.38
N ILE A 50 4.72 -14.46 -3.01
CA ILE A 50 3.88 -13.29 -3.27
C ILE A 50 3.77 -13.05 -4.78
N GLN A 51 4.89 -13.05 -5.49
CA GLN A 51 4.93 -12.89 -6.95
C GLN A 51 4.09 -13.96 -7.67
N ALA A 52 4.19 -15.22 -7.25
CA ALA A 52 3.40 -16.31 -7.81
C ALA A 52 1.89 -16.09 -7.62
N ALA A 53 1.47 -15.62 -6.44
CA ALA A 53 0.06 -15.32 -6.17
C ALA A 53 -0.51 -14.20 -7.05
N LEU A 54 0.33 -13.27 -7.53
CA LEU A 54 -0.10 -12.18 -8.43
C LEU A 54 -0.64 -12.68 -9.77
N ALA A 55 -0.10 -13.81 -10.25
CA ALA A 55 -0.54 -14.43 -11.51
C ALA A 55 -1.99 -14.93 -11.43
N GLY A 56 -2.46 -15.26 -10.22
CA GLY A 56 -3.83 -15.73 -9.98
C GLY A 56 -4.88 -14.63 -9.92
N VAL A 57 -4.50 -13.36 -9.77
CA VAL A 57 -5.48 -12.26 -9.63
C VAL A 57 -5.89 -11.73 -11.00
N PRO A 58 -7.18 -11.84 -11.40
CA PRO A 58 -7.62 -11.45 -12.74
C PRO A 58 -7.73 -9.93 -12.92
N GLY A 59 -7.52 -9.47 -14.15
CA GLY A 59 -7.82 -8.12 -14.60
C GLY A 59 -6.60 -7.25 -14.92
N PRO A 60 -6.77 -6.24 -15.79
CA PRO A 60 -5.67 -5.36 -16.19
C PRO A 60 -5.18 -4.53 -15.01
N ARG A 61 -3.87 -4.55 -14.76
CA ARG A 61 -3.24 -3.69 -13.74
C ARG A 61 -3.27 -2.24 -14.19
N ALA A 62 -3.66 -1.35 -13.29
CA ALA A 62 -3.52 0.07 -13.53
C ALA A 62 -2.04 0.47 -13.41
N GLY A 63 -1.54 1.27 -14.35
CA GLY A 63 -0.17 1.78 -14.31
C GLY A 63 0.01 3.04 -13.44
N GLU A 64 -1.09 3.69 -13.06
CA GLU A 64 -1.08 4.96 -12.32
C GLU A 64 -2.18 5.01 -11.26
N ILE A 65 -1.86 5.64 -10.12
CA ILE A 65 -2.80 5.96 -9.02
C ILE A 65 -2.64 7.43 -8.63
N CYS A 66 -3.58 7.98 -7.85
CA CYS A 66 -3.41 9.34 -7.31
C CYS A 66 -2.32 9.37 -6.23
N VAL A 67 -1.76 10.55 -5.97
CA VAL A 67 -0.67 10.74 -5.00
C VAL A 67 -1.07 10.26 -3.61
N ALA A 68 -2.29 10.60 -3.15
CA ALA A 68 -2.81 10.14 -1.87
C ALA A 68 -2.85 8.60 -1.75
N CYS A 69 -3.28 7.89 -2.78
CA CYS A 69 -3.24 6.43 -2.78
C CYS A 69 -1.80 5.89 -2.77
N ALA A 70 -0.86 6.59 -3.40
CA ALA A 70 0.53 6.18 -3.44
C ALA A 70 1.20 6.27 -2.06
N ASP A 71 0.81 7.25 -1.24
CA ASP A 71 1.23 7.37 0.15
C ASP A 71 0.58 6.28 1.00
N THR A 72 -0.73 6.06 0.86
CA THR A 72 -1.43 4.94 1.53
C THR A 72 -0.77 3.59 1.22
N TYR A 73 -0.34 3.38 -0.02
CA TYR A 73 0.33 2.14 -0.41
C TYR A 73 1.67 1.94 0.31
N GLN A 74 2.45 3.01 0.49
CA GLN A 74 3.72 2.92 1.22
C GLN A 74 3.50 2.48 2.66
N GLU A 75 2.45 2.97 3.31
CA GLU A 75 2.14 2.60 4.69
C GLU A 75 1.53 1.21 4.82
N LEU A 76 0.66 0.80 3.90
CA LEU A 76 -0.03 -0.49 3.99
C LEU A 76 0.84 -1.68 3.55
N LEU A 77 1.70 -1.51 2.54
CA LEU A 77 2.53 -2.62 2.07
C LEU A 77 3.46 -3.08 3.19
N GLY A 78 3.50 -4.39 3.45
CA GLY A 78 4.29 -4.96 4.53
C GLY A 78 3.73 -4.74 5.94
N SER A 79 2.57 -4.09 6.09
CA SER A 79 1.91 -4.00 7.39
C SER A 79 1.44 -5.39 7.87
N LEU A 80 1.55 -5.60 9.18
CA LEU A 80 1.07 -6.80 9.85
C LEU A 80 -0.44 -6.69 10.12
N ILE A 81 -1.14 -7.81 9.96
CA ILE A 81 -2.60 -7.85 10.07
C ILE A 81 -3.06 -9.09 10.82
N ARG A 82 -4.00 -8.91 11.76
CA ARG A 82 -4.65 -10.00 12.47
C ARG A 82 -5.65 -10.73 11.57
N PRO A 83 -5.86 -12.03 11.76
CA PRO A 83 -6.95 -12.74 11.11
C PRO A 83 -8.33 -12.14 11.43
N PRO A 84 -9.32 -12.32 10.54
CA PRO A 84 -10.63 -11.70 10.72
C PRO A 84 -11.46 -12.30 11.87
N TRP A 85 -11.10 -13.46 12.40
CA TRP A 85 -11.80 -14.12 13.52
C TRP A 85 -11.27 -13.74 14.90
N GLU A 86 -10.19 -12.96 14.96
CA GLU A 86 -9.60 -12.53 16.22
C GLU A 86 -10.31 -11.27 16.76
N ASP A 87 -10.98 -11.40 17.90
CA ASP A 87 -11.61 -10.28 18.60
C ASP A 87 -10.61 -9.43 19.41
N GLY A 88 -11.03 -8.20 19.77
CA GLY A 88 -10.30 -7.29 20.65
C GLY A 88 -9.46 -6.23 19.92
N ASP A 89 -8.98 -5.23 20.66
CA ASP A 89 -8.19 -4.13 20.12
C ASP A 89 -6.76 -4.61 19.74
N PRO A 90 -6.38 -4.60 18.44
CA PRO A 90 -5.02 -4.96 18.01
C PRO A 90 -3.94 -4.02 18.52
N ARG A 91 -4.32 -2.83 19.01
CA ARG A 91 -3.39 -1.90 19.68
C ARG A 91 -3.11 -2.33 21.12
N ALA A 92 -3.97 -3.16 21.70
CA ALA A 92 -3.83 -3.71 23.04
C ALA A 92 -3.21 -5.12 23.03
N SER A 93 -3.23 -5.83 21.90
CA SER A 93 -2.62 -7.15 21.74
C SER A 93 -1.65 -7.19 20.56
N PRO A 94 -0.36 -7.51 20.78
CA PRO A 94 0.60 -7.64 19.70
C PRO A 94 0.30 -8.81 18.75
N GLY A 95 0.93 -8.80 17.57
CA GLY A 95 0.85 -9.89 16.61
C GLY A 95 1.29 -11.25 17.17
N LEU A 96 0.55 -12.29 16.81
CA LEU A 96 0.69 -13.70 17.20
C LEU A 96 1.04 -14.58 16.00
N ASN A 97 1.05 -15.91 16.17
CA ASN A 97 1.59 -16.84 15.19
C ASN A 97 0.74 -16.90 13.91
N ASP A 98 -0.55 -16.61 14.04
CA ASP A 98 -1.51 -16.46 12.96
C ASP A 98 -1.56 -15.05 12.37
N THR A 99 -0.65 -14.14 12.77
CA THR A 99 -0.56 -12.82 12.13
C THR A 99 -0.09 -12.94 10.69
N GLY A 100 -0.85 -12.32 9.79
CA GLY A 100 -0.52 -12.20 8.38
C GLY A 100 0.25 -10.92 8.06
N ILE A 101 0.60 -10.79 6.79
CA ILE A 101 1.25 -9.60 6.23
C ILE A 101 0.56 -9.20 4.93
N ILE A 102 0.37 -7.89 4.74
CA ILE A 102 -0.07 -7.33 3.47
C ILE A 102 1.09 -7.45 2.47
N GLY A 103 1.02 -8.47 1.63
CA GLY A 103 2.10 -8.82 0.71
C GLY A 103 2.03 -8.08 -0.63
N ALA A 104 0.83 -7.70 -1.06
CA ALA A 104 0.66 -6.94 -2.29
C ALA A 104 -0.60 -6.05 -2.30
N LEU A 105 -0.52 -4.96 -3.05
CA LEU A 105 -1.56 -3.98 -3.31
C LEU A 105 -1.68 -3.81 -4.84
N LEU A 106 -2.72 -4.39 -5.42
CA LEU A 106 -2.91 -4.47 -6.86
C LEU A 106 -4.07 -3.59 -7.30
N PRO A 107 -3.81 -2.40 -7.88
CA PRO A 107 -4.85 -1.61 -8.49
C PRO A 107 -5.29 -2.27 -9.79
N ILE A 108 -6.54 -2.70 -9.82
CA ILE A 108 -7.18 -3.30 -10.99
C ILE A 108 -7.97 -2.21 -11.69
N ALA A 109 -7.68 -2.01 -12.98
CA ALA A 109 -8.29 -0.93 -13.73
C ALA A 109 -9.82 -1.06 -13.71
N GLY A 110 -10.49 -0.03 -13.22
CA GLY A 110 -11.94 0.02 -13.13
C GLY A 110 -12.56 -0.64 -11.89
N ARG A 111 -11.77 -1.33 -11.06
CA ARG A 111 -12.30 -2.13 -9.93
C ARG A 111 -11.78 -1.70 -8.55
N GLY A 112 -10.76 -0.85 -8.48
CA GLY A 112 -10.15 -0.46 -7.21
C GLY A 112 -8.87 -1.25 -6.94
N THR A 113 -8.37 -1.12 -5.72
CA THR A 113 -7.20 -1.88 -5.26
C THR A 113 -7.62 -3.18 -4.59
N ARG A 114 -7.04 -4.29 -5.04
CA ARG A 114 -7.07 -5.58 -4.37
C ARG A 114 -5.86 -5.72 -3.45
N VAL A 115 -6.09 -5.96 -2.18
CA VAL A 115 -5.11 -6.21 -1.12
C VAL A 115 -4.97 -7.72 -0.96
N LEU A 116 -3.74 -8.22 -1.05
CA LEU A 116 -3.42 -9.64 -0.88
C LEU A 116 -2.73 -9.81 0.46
N ILE A 117 -3.35 -10.60 1.34
CA ILE A 117 -2.84 -10.87 2.67
C ILE A 117 -2.31 -12.31 2.70
N PHE A 118 -1.13 -12.47 3.29
CA PHE A 118 -0.41 -13.73 3.33
C PHE A 118 -0.19 -14.18 4.77
N HIS A 119 -0.41 -15.46 5.02
CA HIS A 119 -0.12 -16.10 6.29
C HIS A 119 0.92 -17.21 6.09
N ALA A 120 1.61 -17.56 7.18
CA ALA A 120 2.49 -18.71 7.19
C ALA A 120 1.65 -19.99 7.44
N VAL A 121 1.67 -20.92 6.49
CA VAL A 121 1.10 -22.26 6.62
C VAL A 121 2.25 -23.24 6.41
N ASP A 122 2.56 -24.05 7.42
CA ASP A 122 3.67 -25.01 7.39
C ASP A 122 5.01 -24.40 6.92
N GLY A 123 5.29 -23.17 7.38
CA GLY A 123 6.52 -22.42 7.03
C GLY A 123 6.50 -21.74 5.64
N THR A 124 5.42 -21.87 4.89
CA THR A 124 5.24 -21.33 3.53
C THR A 124 4.30 -20.12 3.58
N LEU A 125 4.60 -19.05 2.83
CA LEU A 125 3.64 -17.96 2.65
C LEU A 125 2.57 -18.38 1.66
N VAL A 126 1.31 -18.33 2.10
CA VAL A 126 0.14 -18.63 1.30
C VAL A 126 -0.74 -17.39 1.29
N ASN A 127 -1.22 -17.00 0.11
CA ASN A 127 -2.27 -15.98 0.03
C ASN A 127 -3.57 -16.61 0.54
N THR A 128 -4.04 -16.17 1.70
CA THR A 128 -5.25 -16.69 2.33
C THR A 128 -6.43 -15.76 2.14
N GLU A 129 -6.18 -14.46 1.97
CA GLU A 129 -7.22 -13.45 1.87
C GLU A 129 -6.93 -12.46 0.73
N CYS A 130 -8.02 -11.99 0.12
CA CYS A 130 -8.04 -11.11 -1.03
C CYS A 130 -9.15 -10.08 -0.86
N GLU A 131 -8.83 -8.92 -0.31
CA GLU A 131 -9.80 -7.88 0.05
C GLU A 131 -9.71 -6.68 -0.88
N ASP A 132 -10.82 -5.99 -1.12
CA ASP A 132 -10.73 -4.68 -1.77
C ASP A 132 -10.33 -3.62 -0.73
N LEU A 133 -9.44 -2.69 -1.10
CA LEU A 133 -8.87 -1.70 -0.18
C LEU A 133 -9.93 -0.86 0.55
N HIS A 134 -11.06 -0.59 -0.09
CA HIS A 134 -12.17 0.15 0.51
C HIS A 134 -12.98 -0.65 1.56
N GLN A 135 -12.76 -1.97 1.63
CA GLN A 135 -13.38 -2.89 2.59
C GLN A 135 -12.38 -3.35 3.65
N LEU A 136 -11.09 -3.02 3.50
CA LEU A 136 -10.05 -3.40 4.43
C LEU A 136 -10.37 -2.80 5.81
N ILE A 137 -10.55 -3.68 6.80
CA ILE A 137 -10.81 -3.26 8.18
C ILE A 137 -9.48 -2.83 8.80
N HIS A 138 -9.25 -1.51 8.86
CA HIS A 138 -8.01 -0.93 9.38
C HIS A 138 -7.73 -1.31 10.85
N ASP A 139 -8.79 -1.58 11.62
CA ASP A 139 -8.71 -2.06 13.00
C ASP A 139 -8.25 -3.53 13.10
N ARG A 140 -7.74 -4.14 12.03
CA ARG A 140 -7.00 -5.41 12.07
C ARG A 140 -5.49 -5.22 12.00
N LEU A 141 -5.02 -4.03 11.62
CA LEU A 141 -3.60 -3.74 11.56
C LEU A 141 -3.00 -3.83 12.96
N THR A 142 -1.93 -4.60 13.09
CA THR A 142 -1.26 -4.84 14.36
C THR A 142 0.23 -4.52 14.24
N TYR A 143 0.92 -4.62 15.37
CA TYR A 143 2.34 -4.37 15.51
C TYR A 143 3.00 -5.60 16.15
N PRO A 144 4.31 -5.79 15.95
CA PRO A 144 4.97 -6.94 16.55
C PRO A 144 5.08 -6.81 18.06
N GLY A 145 4.76 -7.90 18.76
CA GLY A 145 5.05 -8.05 20.18
C GLY A 145 6.48 -8.51 20.41
N SER A 146 6.79 -8.78 21.69
CA SER A 146 8.01 -9.46 22.12
C SER A 146 8.40 -10.58 21.15
N ARG A 147 9.68 -10.58 20.75
CA ARG A 147 10.27 -11.46 19.72
C ARG A 147 9.81 -12.92 19.91
N GLY A 148 9.19 -13.50 18.87
CA GLY A 148 8.83 -14.93 18.82
C GLY A 148 7.33 -15.25 18.78
N ALA A 149 6.45 -14.26 18.88
CA ALA A 149 5.00 -14.50 18.77
C ALA A 149 4.53 -14.67 17.32
N ILE A 150 5.11 -13.94 16.36
CA ILE A 150 4.75 -14.01 14.94
C ILE A 150 5.48 -15.17 14.25
N ALA A 151 4.80 -15.82 13.30
CA ALA A 151 5.38 -16.88 12.47
C ALA A 151 6.73 -16.44 11.86
N PRO A 152 7.80 -17.26 11.96
CA PRO A 152 9.14 -16.87 11.52
C PRO A 152 9.23 -16.37 10.08
N ARG A 153 8.44 -16.96 9.17
CA ARG A 153 8.43 -16.60 7.75
C ARG A 153 7.84 -15.21 7.51
N VAL A 154 6.73 -14.89 8.18
CA VAL A 154 6.11 -13.56 8.13
C VAL A 154 7.03 -12.53 8.77
N TRP A 155 7.62 -12.88 9.93
CA TRP A 155 8.55 -12.00 10.63
C TRP A 155 9.78 -11.65 9.80
N ALA A 156 10.42 -12.64 9.17
CA ALA A 156 11.57 -12.41 8.30
C ALA A 156 11.24 -11.47 7.15
N LEU A 157 10.08 -11.65 6.50
CA LEU A 157 9.66 -10.79 5.40
C LEU A 157 9.37 -9.35 5.86
N TYR A 158 8.71 -9.20 7.00
CA TYR A 158 8.48 -7.90 7.64
C TYR A 158 9.80 -7.17 7.95
N GLN A 159 10.77 -7.87 8.52
CA GLN A 159 12.08 -7.29 8.84
C GLN A 159 12.85 -6.84 7.59
N CYS A 160 12.85 -7.66 6.54
CA CYS A 160 13.44 -7.26 5.25
C CYS A 160 12.78 -5.99 4.70
N HIS A 161 11.45 -5.93 4.73
CA HIS A 161 10.71 -4.77 4.25
C HIS A 161 11.02 -3.50 5.05
N LEU A 162 11.08 -3.58 6.38
CA LEU A 162 11.47 -2.46 7.21
C LEU A 162 12.89 -1.97 6.89
N ALA A 163 13.85 -2.88 6.74
CA ALA A 163 15.22 -2.55 6.39
C ALA A 163 15.29 -1.80 5.05
N ASP A 164 14.54 -2.26 4.04
CA ASP A 164 14.45 -1.60 2.74
C ASP A 164 13.84 -0.18 2.85
N ARG A 165 12.78 -0.01 3.65
CA ARG A 165 12.17 1.31 3.90
C ARG A 165 13.15 2.26 4.59
N TYR A 166 13.88 1.79 5.61
CA TYR A 166 14.89 2.59 6.29
C TYR A 166 16.03 2.99 5.34
N ALA A 167 16.54 2.05 4.54
CA ALA A 167 17.60 2.34 3.57
C ALA A 167 17.16 3.38 2.53
N ALA A 168 15.92 3.29 2.03
CA ALA A 168 15.36 4.28 1.11
C ALA A 168 15.24 5.68 1.74
N SER A 169 14.76 5.77 2.99
CA SER A 169 14.62 7.05 3.70
C SER A 169 15.95 7.77 3.94
N VAL A 170 17.03 7.01 4.16
CA VAL A 170 18.39 7.55 4.32
C VAL A 170 18.94 8.04 2.99
N ALA A 171 18.65 7.35 1.88
CA ALA A 171 19.09 7.75 0.55
C ALA A 171 18.38 9.02 0.03
N GLU A 172 17.14 9.26 0.45
CA GLU A 172 16.34 10.44 0.08
C GLU A 172 16.65 11.70 0.92
N SER A 173 17.43 11.57 2.00
CA SER A 173 17.84 12.67 2.86
C SER A 173 19.31 13.06 2.60
N PRO A 174 19.61 14.07 1.76
CA PRO A 174 20.99 14.54 1.61
C PRO A 174 21.51 15.12 2.93
N PRO A 175 22.83 15.12 3.18
CA PRO A 175 23.39 15.73 4.38
C PRO A 175 22.98 17.21 4.42
N ARG A 176 22.37 17.62 5.53
CA ARG A 176 22.16 19.05 5.81
C ARG A 176 23.52 19.64 6.15
N ASP A 177 24.15 20.27 5.17
CA ASP A 177 25.27 21.17 5.43
C ASP A 177 24.79 22.26 6.39
N HIS A 178 25.24 22.22 7.63
CA HIS A 178 25.12 23.34 8.56
C HIS A 178 26.16 24.39 8.16
N PRO A 179 25.75 25.60 7.74
CA PRO A 179 26.71 26.68 7.62
C PRO A 179 27.17 27.05 9.04
N ARG A 180 28.49 27.02 9.24
CA ARG A 180 29.15 27.65 10.39
C ARG A 180 29.13 29.17 10.26
#